data_AF-A0A4Q3DEE6-F1
#
_entry.id   AF-A0A4Q3DEE6-F1
#
_cell.length_a   1.000
_cell.length_b   1.000
_cell.length_c   1.000
_cell.angle_alpha   90.00
_cell.angle_beta   90.00
_cell.angle_gamma   90.00
#
_symmetry.space_group_name_H-M   'P 1'
#
loop_
_entity.id
_entity.type
_entity.pdbx_description
1 polymer ?
#
loop_
_entity_poly.entity_id
_entity_poly.type
_entity_poly.pdbx_seq_one_letter_code
_entity_poly.pdbx_strand_id
1 'polypeptide(L)'
;MTARIDVRSRLRIFDFEGSLIASGREVWTALEPEIQAVSGAYWQQWLRCFADERNWAPDDTQKMIDVGAVFLRNRFLDTAGTAWIESIERSVAAAYAKDVPPMALLSMISASDRAALEVLMRRVGAENPKLPALIDTLMRLSALEGDITVEIYNMYREYSAQTARDVLAADFRDSIGATVERASREGDALRIQAVHTSASARGMLGKASEVAAAAEQSAVAMREAAQTAAGLIRAIEDARQEVEAAAEIATRASGQAGAAVSTSEALSDHAKSIESILGLIRDIAGQTNLLALNATIEAARAGGLDRGVER
;
A
#
# COMPACT_ATOMS: atom_id res chain seq x y z
N MET A 1 -44.92 -24.27 -13.99
CA MET A 1 -44.91 -24.50 -12.52
C MET A 1 -46.13 -25.31 -12.06
N THR A 2 -47.17 -25.37 -12.89
CA THR A 2 -48.37 -26.20 -12.84
C THR A 2 -48.20 -27.68 -12.41
N ALA A 3 -47.02 -28.28 -12.59
CA ALA A 3 -46.75 -29.67 -12.20
C ALA A 3 -46.67 -29.91 -10.67
N ARG A 4 -46.66 -28.87 -9.83
CA ARG A 4 -46.55 -29.01 -8.36
C ARG A 4 -47.88 -28.87 -7.61
N ILE A 5 -48.93 -28.35 -8.23
CA ILE A 5 -50.22 -28.17 -7.56
C ILE A 5 -51.11 -29.34 -7.93
N ASP A 6 -51.31 -30.24 -6.97
CA ASP A 6 -52.28 -31.32 -7.13
C ASP A 6 -53.70 -30.75 -7.00
N VAL A 7 -54.22 -30.23 -8.12
CA VAL A 7 -55.58 -29.70 -8.18
C VAL A 7 -56.61 -30.81 -8.05
N ARG A 8 -56.27 -32.05 -8.42
CA ARG A 8 -57.19 -33.19 -8.27
C ARG A 8 -57.39 -33.58 -6.81
N SER A 9 -56.39 -33.50 -5.93
CA SER A 9 -56.63 -33.72 -4.49
C SER A 9 -57.43 -32.58 -3.87
N ARG A 10 -57.11 -31.32 -4.22
CA ARG A 10 -57.88 -30.17 -3.74
C ARG A 10 -59.35 -30.24 -4.17
N LEU A 11 -59.61 -30.52 -5.45
CA LEU A 11 -60.96 -30.68 -5.97
C LEU A 11 -61.73 -31.78 -5.22
N ARG A 12 -61.10 -32.91 -4.90
CA ARG A 12 -61.72 -34.00 -4.13
C ARG A 12 -62.14 -33.58 -2.71
N ILE A 13 -61.46 -32.62 -2.09
CA ILE A 13 -61.82 -32.09 -0.76
C ILE A 13 -63.11 -31.26 -0.85
N PHE A 14 -63.30 -30.51 -1.93
CA PHE A 14 -64.47 -29.65 -2.13
C PHE A 14 -65.65 -30.35 -2.84
N ASP A 15 -65.39 -31.38 -3.64
CA ASP A 15 -66.38 -32.18 -4.39
C ASP A 15 -66.67 -33.54 -3.73
N PHE A 16 -66.92 -33.55 -2.43
CA PHE A 16 -67.12 -34.78 -1.66
C PHE A 16 -68.41 -35.56 -2.03
N GLU A 17 -69.35 -34.92 -2.72
CA GLU A 17 -70.58 -35.53 -3.25
C GLU A 17 -70.50 -35.89 -4.75
N GLY A 18 -69.42 -35.50 -5.44
CA GLY A 18 -69.29 -35.67 -6.90
C GLY A 18 -70.27 -34.83 -7.72
N SER A 19 -70.87 -33.79 -7.13
CA SER A 19 -71.91 -32.96 -7.72
C SER A 19 -71.40 -31.61 -8.25
N LEU A 20 -70.17 -31.21 -7.90
CA LEU A 20 -69.65 -29.85 -8.12
C LEU A 20 -69.63 -29.47 -9.60
N ILE A 21 -69.29 -30.40 -10.49
CA ILE A 21 -69.26 -30.18 -11.94
C ILE A 21 -70.67 -29.97 -12.51
N ALA A 22 -71.64 -30.78 -12.06
CA ALA A 22 -73.03 -30.68 -12.53
C ALA A 22 -73.70 -29.40 -12.01
N SER A 23 -73.58 -29.15 -10.70
CA SER A 23 -74.09 -27.94 -10.05
C SER A 23 -73.40 -26.68 -10.58
N GLY A 24 -72.11 -26.75 -10.94
CA GLY A 24 -71.38 -25.64 -11.57
C GLY A 24 -72.01 -25.19 -12.89
N ARG A 25 -72.49 -26.12 -13.72
CA ARG A 25 -73.22 -25.80 -14.96
C ARG A 25 -74.57 -25.14 -14.68
N GLU A 26 -75.26 -25.55 -13.63
CA GLU A 26 -76.52 -24.90 -13.20
C GLU A 26 -76.26 -23.47 -12.71
N VAL A 27 -75.20 -23.26 -11.92
CA VAL A 27 -74.74 -21.92 -11.50
C VAL A 27 -74.42 -21.07 -12.73
N TRP A 28 -73.64 -21.59 -13.69
CA TRP A 28 -73.31 -20.88 -14.93
C TRP A 28 -74.57 -20.44 -15.69
N THR A 29 -75.56 -21.30 -15.82
CA THR A 29 -76.81 -20.99 -16.55
C THR A 29 -77.52 -19.77 -15.96
N ALA A 30 -77.49 -19.62 -14.64
CA ALA A 30 -78.06 -18.44 -13.97
C ALA A 30 -77.18 -17.19 -14.11
N LEU A 31 -75.85 -17.34 -14.10
CA LEU A 31 -74.90 -16.22 -14.15
C LEU A 31 -74.61 -15.69 -15.57
N GLU A 32 -74.62 -16.56 -16.57
CA GLU A 32 -74.19 -16.27 -17.95
C GLU A 32 -74.76 -14.96 -18.53
N PRO A 33 -76.07 -14.65 -18.38
CA PRO A 33 -76.63 -13.42 -18.94
C PRO A 33 -76.12 -12.13 -18.30
N GLU A 34 -75.51 -12.22 -17.11
CA GLU A 34 -75.01 -11.09 -16.34
C GLU A 34 -73.54 -11.27 -15.93
N ILE A 35 -72.81 -12.16 -16.61
CA ILE A 35 -71.44 -12.52 -16.25
C ILE A 35 -70.47 -11.33 -16.36
N GLN A 36 -70.75 -10.41 -17.28
CA GLN A 36 -70.02 -9.16 -17.46
C GLN A 36 -70.10 -8.28 -16.19
N ALA A 37 -71.24 -8.25 -15.50
CA ALA A 37 -71.38 -7.52 -14.23
C ALA A 37 -70.59 -8.19 -13.10
N VAL A 38 -70.59 -9.54 -13.06
CA VAL A 38 -69.83 -10.33 -12.07
C VAL A 38 -68.32 -10.16 -12.24
N SER A 39 -67.84 -10.19 -13.48
CA SER A 39 -66.45 -9.87 -13.85
C SER A 39 -66.12 -8.40 -13.58
N GLY A 40 -67.04 -7.48 -13.88
CA GLY A 40 -66.93 -6.05 -13.59
C GLY A 40 -66.74 -5.75 -12.11
N ALA A 41 -67.39 -6.49 -11.21
CA ALA A 41 -67.22 -6.33 -9.76
C ALA A 41 -65.79 -6.68 -9.29
N TYR A 42 -65.17 -7.70 -9.88
CA TYR A 42 -63.75 -8.03 -9.66
C TYR A 42 -62.86 -6.85 -10.06
N TRP A 43 -63.06 -6.35 -11.29
CA TRP A 43 -62.25 -5.25 -11.83
C TRP A 43 -62.43 -3.94 -11.06
N GLN A 44 -63.67 -3.61 -10.66
CA GLN A 44 -63.92 -2.44 -9.82
C GLN A 44 -63.22 -2.54 -8.47
N GLN A 45 -63.15 -3.75 -7.88
CA GLN A 45 -62.40 -3.95 -6.65
C GLN A 45 -60.89 -3.78 -6.87
N TRP A 46 -60.34 -4.24 -8.00
CA TRP A 46 -58.97 -3.94 -8.40
C TRP A 46 -58.71 -2.42 -8.43
N LEU A 47 -59.55 -1.68 -9.16
CA LEU A 47 -59.43 -0.22 -9.27
C LEU A 47 -59.53 0.50 -7.92
N ARG A 48 -60.28 -0.06 -6.95
CA ARG A 48 -60.35 0.47 -5.58
C ARG A 48 -59.07 0.20 -4.79
N CYS A 49 -58.51 -1.01 -4.89
CA CYS A 49 -57.28 -1.38 -4.21
C CYS A 49 -56.06 -0.61 -4.73
N PHE A 50 -56.06 -0.25 -6.02
CA PHE A 50 -54.91 0.36 -6.71
C PHE A 50 -55.28 1.70 -7.35
N ALA A 51 -56.12 2.50 -6.65
CA ALA A 51 -56.69 3.74 -7.15
C ALA A 51 -55.67 4.83 -7.48
N ASP A 52 -54.43 4.71 -7.00
CA ASP A 52 -53.32 5.63 -7.22
C ASP A 52 -52.43 5.22 -8.42
N GLU A 53 -52.54 3.98 -8.91
CA GLU A 53 -51.79 3.46 -10.07
C GLU A 53 -52.51 3.75 -11.41
N ARG A 54 -53.01 4.98 -11.59
CA ARG A 54 -53.89 5.40 -12.70
C ARG A 54 -53.20 5.57 -14.06
N ASN A 55 -52.56 4.51 -14.56
CA ASN A 55 -51.99 4.49 -15.90
C ASN A 55 -52.78 3.62 -16.90
N TRP A 56 -54.03 3.28 -16.58
CA TRP A 56 -54.88 2.41 -17.40
C TRP A 56 -55.75 3.21 -18.38
N ALA A 57 -55.74 2.85 -19.66
CA ALA A 57 -56.62 3.44 -20.64
C ALA A 57 -58.06 2.90 -20.46
N PRO A 58 -59.12 3.68 -20.76
CA PRO A 58 -60.50 3.20 -20.69
C PRO A 58 -60.75 1.92 -21.50
N ASP A 59 -60.08 1.77 -22.64
CA ASP A 59 -60.18 0.58 -23.51
C ASP A 59 -59.62 -0.69 -22.85
N ASP A 60 -58.74 -0.56 -21.85
CA ASP A 60 -58.22 -1.70 -21.09
C ASP A 60 -59.26 -2.26 -20.11
N THR A 61 -60.20 -1.44 -19.63
CA THR A 61 -61.21 -1.88 -18.66
C THR A 61 -62.13 -2.94 -19.26
N GLN A 62 -62.73 -2.68 -20.43
CA GLN A 62 -63.63 -3.65 -21.04
C GLN A 62 -62.90 -4.96 -21.35
N LYS A 63 -61.65 -4.86 -21.83
CA LYS A 63 -60.80 -6.02 -22.10
C LYS A 63 -60.54 -6.87 -20.86
N MET A 64 -60.28 -6.25 -19.70
CA MET A 64 -60.10 -6.97 -18.44
C MET A 64 -61.40 -7.64 -17.98
N ILE A 65 -62.54 -6.99 -18.16
CA ILE A 65 -63.85 -7.57 -17.85
C ILE A 65 -64.12 -8.78 -18.77
N ASP A 66 -63.82 -8.70 -20.06
CA ASP A 66 -63.99 -9.81 -20.99
C ASP A 66 -63.10 -11.01 -20.63
N VAL A 67 -61.84 -10.75 -20.26
CA VAL A 67 -60.92 -11.78 -19.75
C VAL A 67 -61.47 -12.44 -18.48
N GLY A 68 -61.99 -11.64 -17.53
CA GLY A 68 -62.61 -12.14 -16.31
C GLY A 68 -63.89 -12.95 -16.58
N ALA A 69 -64.67 -12.62 -17.61
CA ALA A 69 -65.84 -13.38 -18.00
C ALA A 69 -65.46 -14.77 -18.54
N VAL A 70 -64.37 -14.87 -19.31
CA VAL A 70 -63.81 -16.16 -19.76
C VAL A 70 -63.25 -16.96 -18.58
N PHE A 71 -62.60 -16.30 -17.62
CA PHE A 71 -62.15 -16.94 -16.38
C PHE A 71 -63.32 -17.58 -15.63
N LEU A 72 -64.39 -16.81 -15.39
CA LEU A 72 -65.57 -17.29 -14.67
C LEU A 72 -66.27 -18.42 -15.45
N ARG A 73 -66.32 -18.34 -16.79
CA ARG A 73 -66.81 -19.45 -17.61
C ARG A 73 -66.05 -20.74 -17.34
N ASN A 74 -64.72 -20.67 -17.32
CA ASN A 74 -63.88 -21.85 -17.05
C ASN A 74 -64.03 -22.34 -15.61
N ARG A 75 -64.19 -21.44 -14.63
CA ARG A 75 -64.46 -21.81 -13.22
C ARG A 75 -65.66 -22.75 -13.08
N PHE A 76 -66.74 -22.45 -13.81
CA PHE A 76 -68.00 -23.21 -13.69
C PHE A 76 -68.16 -24.35 -14.72
N LEU A 77 -67.53 -24.25 -15.89
CA LEU A 77 -67.69 -25.23 -16.98
C LEU A 77 -66.49 -26.16 -17.16
N ASP A 78 -65.30 -25.78 -16.67
CA ASP A 78 -64.05 -26.53 -16.77
C ASP A 78 -63.40 -26.75 -15.39
N THR A 79 -64.21 -26.96 -14.36
CA THR A 79 -63.77 -27.10 -12.96
C THR A 79 -62.72 -28.19 -12.73
N ALA A 80 -62.77 -29.27 -13.51
CA ALA A 80 -61.82 -30.39 -13.44
C ALA A 80 -60.74 -30.36 -14.54
N GLY A 81 -60.80 -29.39 -15.45
CA GLY A 81 -59.82 -29.22 -16.53
C GLY A 81 -58.71 -28.25 -16.17
N THR A 82 -57.82 -27.98 -17.14
CA THR A 82 -56.64 -27.14 -16.92
C THR A 82 -56.90 -25.67 -17.22
N ALA A 83 -57.94 -25.32 -17.99
CA ALA A 83 -58.09 -23.95 -18.47
C ALA A 83 -58.38 -22.97 -17.34
N TRP A 84 -59.13 -23.40 -16.32
CA TRP A 84 -59.35 -22.60 -15.11
C TRP A 84 -58.05 -22.40 -14.32
N ILE A 85 -57.32 -23.49 -14.03
CA ILE A 85 -56.06 -23.47 -13.28
C ILE A 85 -55.01 -22.60 -13.98
N GLU A 86 -54.84 -22.75 -15.29
CA GLU A 86 -53.92 -21.94 -16.09
C GLU A 86 -54.29 -20.46 -16.05
N SER A 87 -55.58 -20.14 -15.95
CA SER A 87 -56.04 -18.76 -15.83
C SER A 87 -55.73 -18.20 -14.44
N ILE A 88 -55.84 -19.01 -13.38
CA ILE A 88 -55.35 -18.61 -12.04
C ILE A 88 -53.83 -18.41 -12.07
N GLU A 89 -53.06 -19.33 -12.68
CA GLU A 89 -51.59 -19.23 -12.78
C GLU A 89 -51.17 -17.94 -13.52
N ARG A 90 -51.83 -17.61 -14.64
CA ARG A 90 -51.58 -16.34 -15.36
C ARG A 90 -51.92 -15.11 -14.53
N SER A 91 -53.06 -15.09 -13.86
CA SER A 91 -53.49 -13.97 -13.02
C SER A 91 -52.54 -13.75 -11.83
N VAL A 92 -52.16 -14.83 -11.14
CA VAL A 92 -51.22 -14.78 -10.02
C VAL A 92 -49.83 -14.36 -10.48
N ALA A 93 -49.34 -14.86 -11.63
CA ALA A 93 -48.06 -14.45 -12.17
C ALA A 93 -48.01 -12.96 -12.50
N ALA A 94 -49.05 -12.43 -13.15
CA ALA A 94 -49.16 -11.01 -13.46
C ALA A 94 -49.23 -10.15 -12.20
N ALA A 95 -50.01 -10.58 -11.20
CA ALA A 95 -50.11 -9.91 -9.91
C ALA A 95 -48.77 -9.90 -9.14
N TYR A 96 -48.11 -11.05 -9.06
CA TYR A 96 -46.81 -11.19 -8.40
C TYR A 96 -45.74 -10.29 -9.06
N ALA A 97 -45.72 -10.23 -10.40
CA ALA A 97 -44.80 -9.34 -11.14
C ALA A 97 -45.06 -7.83 -10.93
N LYS A 98 -46.19 -7.48 -10.32
CA LYS A 98 -46.59 -6.10 -9.99
C LYS A 98 -46.65 -5.87 -8.48
N ASP A 99 -46.07 -6.76 -7.67
CA ASP A 99 -46.06 -6.68 -6.21
C ASP A 99 -47.47 -6.60 -5.57
N VAL A 100 -48.48 -7.11 -6.28
CA VAL A 100 -49.85 -7.16 -5.79
C VAL A 100 -49.94 -8.24 -4.70
N PRO A 101 -50.39 -7.92 -3.48
CA PRO A 101 -50.42 -8.89 -2.40
C PRO A 101 -51.54 -9.93 -2.61
N PRO A 102 -51.40 -11.16 -2.11
CA PRO A 102 -52.42 -12.20 -2.27
C PRO A 102 -53.74 -11.79 -1.62
N MET A 103 -53.70 -11.01 -0.55
CA MET A 103 -54.90 -10.44 0.08
C MET A 103 -55.70 -9.52 -0.86
N ALA A 104 -55.05 -8.80 -1.77
CA ALA A 104 -55.76 -8.00 -2.76
C ALA A 104 -56.50 -8.91 -3.74
N LEU A 105 -55.86 -9.99 -4.23
CA LEU A 105 -56.49 -10.97 -5.11
C LEU A 105 -57.72 -11.61 -4.44
N LEU A 106 -57.59 -12.05 -3.20
CA LEU A 106 -58.70 -12.59 -2.42
C LEU A 106 -59.86 -11.59 -2.25
N SER A 107 -59.56 -10.30 -2.11
CA SER A 107 -60.58 -9.25 -2.01
C SER A 107 -61.36 -9.08 -3.32
N MET A 108 -60.71 -9.25 -4.47
CA MET A 108 -61.33 -9.15 -5.78
C MET A 108 -62.19 -10.38 -6.08
N ILE A 109 -61.70 -11.58 -5.72
CA ILE A 109 -62.49 -12.83 -5.75
C ILE A 109 -63.77 -12.64 -4.92
N SER A 110 -63.64 -12.16 -3.68
CA SER A 110 -64.77 -11.86 -2.81
C SER A 110 -65.75 -10.83 -3.40
N ALA A 111 -65.25 -9.87 -4.18
CA ALA A 111 -66.10 -8.89 -4.87
C ALA A 111 -66.89 -9.51 -6.03
N SER A 112 -66.25 -10.38 -6.81
CA SER A 112 -66.89 -11.14 -7.88
C SER A 112 -67.95 -12.10 -7.31
N ASP A 113 -67.62 -12.85 -6.26
CA ASP A 113 -68.53 -13.81 -5.65
C ASP A 113 -69.76 -13.15 -5.03
N ARG A 114 -69.62 -11.95 -4.44
CA ARG A 114 -70.77 -11.18 -3.96
C ARG A 114 -71.72 -10.81 -5.09
N ALA A 115 -71.18 -10.32 -6.22
CA ALA A 115 -71.98 -10.01 -7.39
C ALA A 115 -72.63 -11.27 -7.99
N ALA A 116 -71.93 -12.39 -8.02
CA ALA A 116 -72.48 -13.67 -8.44
C ALA A 116 -73.63 -14.13 -7.52
N LEU A 117 -73.48 -13.99 -6.20
CA LEU A 117 -74.51 -14.31 -5.21
C LEU A 117 -75.76 -13.45 -5.41
N GLU A 118 -75.60 -12.14 -5.64
CA GLU A 118 -76.71 -11.23 -5.92
C GLU A 118 -77.48 -11.63 -7.20
N VAL A 119 -76.76 -12.03 -8.27
CA VAL A 119 -77.37 -12.54 -9.51
C VAL A 119 -78.12 -13.85 -9.25
N LEU A 120 -77.52 -14.80 -8.52
CA LEU A 120 -78.16 -16.08 -8.18
C LEU A 120 -79.44 -15.88 -7.38
N MET A 121 -79.40 -15.10 -6.30
CA MET A 121 -80.57 -14.84 -5.45
C MET A 121 -81.72 -14.20 -6.25
N ARG A 122 -81.40 -13.28 -7.17
CA ARG A 122 -82.40 -12.59 -7.98
C ARG A 122 -82.98 -13.46 -9.10
N ARG A 123 -82.15 -14.21 -9.83
CA ARG A 123 -82.61 -14.99 -11.00
C ARG A 123 -83.21 -16.34 -10.67
N VAL A 124 -82.67 -17.02 -9.65
CA VAL A 124 -83.16 -18.35 -9.25
C VAL A 124 -84.40 -18.20 -8.37
N GLY A 125 -84.49 -17.11 -7.60
CA GLY A 125 -85.59 -16.80 -6.70
C GLY A 125 -85.42 -17.44 -5.32
N ALA A 126 -85.76 -16.70 -4.27
CA ALA A 126 -85.56 -17.14 -2.88
C ALA A 126 -86.36 -18.40 -2.49
N GLU A 127 -87.48 -18.66 -3.17
CA GLU A 127 -88.34 -19.82 -2.90
C GLU A 127 -87.92 -21.09 -3.67
N ASN A 128 -86.94 -20.99 -4.56
CA ASN A 128 -86.51 -22.12 -5.37
C ASN A 128 -85.70 -23.11 -4.52
N PRO A 129 -86.11 -24.39 -4.44
CA PRO A 129 -85.45 -25.38 -3.57
C PRO A 129 -84.00 -25.68 -3.97
N LYS A 130 -83.59 -25.33 -5.20
CA LYS A 130 -82.20 -25.49 -5.66
C LYS A 130 -81.26 -24.37 -5.20
N LEU A 131 -81.78 -23.21 -4.80
CA LEU A 131 -80.96 -22.04 -4.47
C LEU A 131 -79.87 -22.34 -3.41
N PRO A 132 -80.16 -23.04 -2.28
CA PRO A 132 -79.13 -23.37 -1.30
C PRO A 132 -77.96 -24.18 -1.88
N ALA A 133 -78.24 -25.14 -2.76
CA ALA A 133 -77.21 -25.98 -3.39
C ALA A 133 -76.35 -25.18 -4.40
N LEU A 134 -76.95 -24.22 -5.11
CA LEU A 134 -76.22 -23.34 -6.02
C LEU A 134 -75.31 -22.35 -5.27
N ILE A 135 -75.79 -21.81 -4.13
CA ILE A 135 -74.98 -20.96 -3.25
C ILE A 135 -73.81 -21.75 -2.67
N ASP A 136 -74.06 -22.97 -2.16
CA ASP A 136 -73.00 -23.85 -1.65
C ASP A 136 -71.96 -24.17 -2.73
N THR A 137 -72.39 -24.45 -3.97
CA THR A 137 -71.49 -24.65 -5.12
C THR A 137 -70.62 -23.41 -5.39
N LEU A 138 -71.21 -22.21 -5.39
CA LEU A 138 -70.47 -20.96 -5.56
C LEU A 138 -69.40 -20.78 -4.47
N MET A 139 -69.76 -21.02 -3.21
CA MET A 139 -68.87 -20.89 -2.05
C MET A 139 -67.72 -21.91 -2.10
N ARG A 140 -67.99 -23.17 -2.45
CA ARG A 140 -66.95 -24.20 -2.59
C ARG A 140 -65.95 -23.87 -3.69
N LEU A 141 -66.45 -23.42 -4.84
CA LEU A 141 -65.58 -22.99 -5.94
C LEU A 141 -64.76 -21.76 -5.57
N SER A 142 -65.33 -20.82 -4.81
CA SER A 142 -64.62 -19.63 -4.30
C SER A 142 -63.49 -20.02 -3.35
N ALA A 143 -63.77 -20.91 -2.39
CA ALA A 143 -62.78 -21.40 -1.44
C ALA A 143 -61.64 -22.14 -2.14
N LEU A 144 -61.96 -22.98 -3.14
CA LEU A 144 -60.97 -23.68 -3.96
C LEU A 144 -60.12 -22.69 -4.79
N GLU A 145 -60.75 -21.68 -5.40
CA GLU A 145 -60.03 -20.63 -6.12
C GLU A 145 -59.07 -19.87 -5.21
N GLY A 146 -59.53 -19.51 -4.01
CA GLY A 146 -58.72 -18.82 -3.01
C GLY A 146 -57.51 -19.65 -2.55
N ASP A 147 -57.72 -20.94 -2.26
CA ASP A 147 -56.64 -21.86 -1.89
C ASP A 147 -55.58 -21.97 -3.01
N ILE A 148 -56.02 -22.22 -4.26
CA ILE A 148 -55.11 -22.33 -5.40
C ILE A 148 -54.38 -21.01 -5.65
N THR A 149 -55.07 -19.88 -5.53
CA THR A 149 -54.48 -18.54 -5.71
C THR A 149 -53.34 -18.30 -4.72
N VAL A 150 -53.59 -18.57 -3.43
CA VAL A 150 -52.59 -18.39 -2.36
C VAL A 150 -51.42 -19.36 -2.53
N GLU A 151 -51.70 -20.62 -2.89
CA GLU A 151 -50.66 -21.63 -3.11
C GLU A 151 -49.73 -21.24 -4.26
N ILE A 152 -50.28 -20.87 -5.42
CA ILE A 152 -49.48 -20.42 -6.58
C ILE A 152 -48.63 -19.21 -6.17
N TYR A 153 -49.21 -18.26 -5.44
CA TYR A 153 -48.49 -17.06 -5.01
C TYR A 153 -47.31 -17.41 -4.09
N ASN A 154 -47.53 -18.30 -3.11
CA ASN A 154 -46.48 -18.78 -2.21
C ASN A 154 -45.36 -19.52 -2.98
N MET A 155 -45.70 -20.29 -4.01
CA MET A 155 -44.71 -20.93 -4.87
C MET A 155 -43.84 -19.92 -5.62
N TYR A 156 -44.43 -18.84 -6.17
CA TYR A 156 -43.65 -17.75 -6.78
C TYR A 156 -42.73 -17.08 -5.76
N ARG A 157 -43.23 -16.82 -4.55
CA ARG A 157 -42.44 -16.22 -3.47
C ARG A 157 -41.26 -17.09 -3.06
N GLU A 158 -41.47 -18.40 -2.86
CA GLU A 158 -40.40 -19.33 -2.51
C GLU A 158 -39.37 -19.47 -3.64
N TYR A 159 -39.84 -19.59 -4.89
CA TYR A 159 -38.96 -19.68 -6.05
C TYR A 159 -38.07 -18.43 -6.22
N SER A 160 -38.67 -17.25 -6.07
CA SER A 160 -37.95 -15.97 -6.11
C SER A 160 -36.93 -15.88 -4.97
N ALA A 161 -37.33 -16.22 -3.74
CA ALA A 161 -36.44 -16.22 -2.58
C ALA A 161 -35.28 -17.24 -2.72
N GLN A 162 -35.55 -18.42 -3.27
CA GLN A 162 -34.52 -19.42 -3.56
C GLN A 162 -33.54 -18.92 -4.62
N THR A 163 -34.05 -18.38 -5.73
CA THR A 163 -33.22 -17.83 -6.81
C THR A 163 -32.33 -16.70 -6.30
N ALA A 164 -32.88 -15.79 -5.47
CA ALA A 164 -32.11 -14.72 -4.86
C ALA A 164 -31.00 -15.25 -3.93
N ARG A 165 -31.30 -16.29 -3.12
CA ARG A 165 -30.30 -16.96 -2.27
C ARG A 165 -29.20 -17.60 -3.11
N ASP A 166 -29.54 -18.27 -4.21
CA ASP A 166 -28.58 -18.96 -5.07
C ASP A 166 -27.64 -17.96 -5.77
N VAL A 167 -28.16 -16.82 -6.23
CA VAL A 167 -27.36 -15.72 -6.79
C VAL A 167 -26.39 -15.16 -5.75
N LEU A 168 -26.88 -14.81 -4.56
CA LEU A 168 -26.03 -14.31 -3.47
C LEU A 168 -24.95 -15.32 -3.05
N ALA A 169 -25.28 -16.62 -3.04
CA ALA A 169 -24.32 -17.67 -2.71
C ALA A 169 -23.26 -17.88 -3.82
N ALA A 170 -23.61 -17.65 -5.09
CA ALA A 170 -22.64 -17.64 -6.19
C ALA A 170 -21.69 -16.44 -6.06
N ASP A 171 -22.23 -15.23 -5.94
CA ASP A 171 -21.44 -13.99 -5.78
C ASP A 171 -20.49 -14.05 -4.58
N PHE A 172 -20.98 -14.59 -3.45
CA PHE A 172 -20.16 -14.79 -2.26
C PHE A 172 -19.00 -15.76 -2.50
N ARG A 173 -19.26 -16.90 -3.16
CA ARG A 173 -18.20 -17.88 -3.49
C ARG A 173 -17.12 -17.28 -4.38
N ASP A 174 -17.52 -16.54 -5.40
CA ASP A 174 -16.59 -15.92 -6.35
C ASP A 174 -15.74 -14.84 -5.66
N SER A 175 -16.36 -14.02 -4.81
CA SER A 175 -15.67 -12.98 -4.03
C SER A 175 -14.64 -13.56 -3.05
N ILE A 176 -15.02 -14.63 -2.34
CA ILE A 176 -14.10 -15.34 -1.43
C ILE A 176 -12.96 -15.99 -2.23
N GLY A 177 -13.25 -16.65 -3.34
CA GLY A 177 -12.23 -17.25 -4.22
C GLY A 177 -11.20 -16.21 -4.69
N ALA A 178 -11.66 -15.08 -5.23
CA ALA A 178 -10.80 -14.00 -5.67
C ALA A 178 -9.96 -13.40 -4.53
N THR A 179 -10.51 -13.33 -3.31
CA THR A 179 -9.80 -12.79 -2.14
C THR A 179 -8.73 -13.74 -1.63
N VAL A 180 -9.02 -15.04 -1.55
CA VAL A 180 -8.04 -16.07 -1.17
C VAL A 180 -6.90 -16.12 -2.17
N GLU A 181 -7.19 -16.09 -3.47
CA GLU A 181 -6.16 -16.04 -4.51
C GLU A 181 -5.26 -14.81 -4.40
N ARG A 182 -5.83 -13.63 -4.12
CA ARG A 182 -5.06 -12.40 -3.93
C ARG A 182 -4.14 -12.51 -2.72
N ALA A 183 -4.68 -12.98 -1.59
CA ALA A 183 -3.90 -13.19 -0.38
C ALA A 183 -2.76 -14.20 -0.58
N SER A 184 -3.00 -15.28 -1.35
CA SER A 184 -1.97 -16.25 -1.70
C SER A 184 -0.84 -15.60 -2.54
N ARG A 185 -1.19 -14.81 -3.55
CA ARG A 185 -0.20 -14.09 -4.38
C ARG A 185 0.60 -13.07 -3.58
N GLU A 186 -0.04 -12.32 -2.69
CA GLU A 186 0.62 -11.38 -1.79
C GLU A 186 1.55 -12.10 -0.81
N GLY A 187 1.13 -13.26 -0.27
CA GLY A 187 1.96 -14.11 0.59
C GLY A 187 3.22 -14.60 -0.11
N ASP A 188 3.11 -15.04 -1.36
CA ASP A 188 4.27 -15.44 -2.17
C ASP A 188 5.21 -14.28 -2.47
N ALA A 189 4.67 -13.10 -2.81
CA ALA A 189 5.47 -11.90 -3.04
C ALA A 189 6.23 -11.47 -1.77
N LEU A 190 5.56 -11.51 -0.61
CA LEU A 190 6.17 -11.21 0.68
C LEU A 190 7.30 -12.19 1.02
N ARG A 191 7.09 -13.49 0.75
CA ARG A 191 8.12 -14.52 0.94
C ARG A 191 9.35 -14.25 0.08
N ILE A 192 9.17 -13.90 -1.19
CA ILE A 192 10.28 -13.53 -2.09
C ILE A 192 11.01 -12.29 -1.57
N GLN A 193 10.27 -11.25 -1.15
CA GLN A 193 10.83 -10.02 -0.61
C GLN A 193 11.64 -10.27 0.67
N ALA A 194 11.16 -11.15 1.55
CA ALA A 194 11.86 -11.53 2.78
C ALA A 194 13.19 -12.25 2.48
N VAL A 195 13.22 -13.15 1.49
CA VAL A 195 14.45 -13.81 1.04
C VAL A 195 15.46 -12.78 0.51
N HIS A 196 15.03 -11.86 -0.35
CA HIS A 196 15.89 -10.81 -0.90
C HIS A 196 16.44 -9.91 0.21
N THR A 197 15.58 -9.49 1.15
CA THR A 197 15.97 -8.64 2.29
C THR A 197 16.99 -9.35 3.18
N SER A 198 16.80 -10.64 3.46
CA SER A 198 17.77 -11.46 4.22
C SER A 198 19.12 -11.57 3.52
N ALA A 199 19.12 -11.74 2.19
CA ALA A 199 20.35 -11.78 1.40
C ALA A 199 21.09 -10.43 1.44
N SER A 200 20.37 -9.31 1.25
CA SER A 200 20.93 -7.96 1.35
C SER A 200 21.50 -7.68 2.74
N ALA A 201 20.78 -8.06 3.81
CA ALA A 201 21.27 -7.91 5.18
C ALA A 201 22.58 -8.67 5.42
N ARG A 202 22.67 -9.91 4.93
CA ARG A 202 23.92 -10.69 4.99
C ARG A 202 25.06 -10.02 4.20
N GLY A 203 24.77 -9.48 3.02
CA GLY A 203 25.74 -8.71 2.22
C GLY A 203 26.25 -7.48 2.96
N MET A 204 25.36 -6.71 3.60
CA MET A 204 25.74 -5.54 4.40
C MET A 204 26.62 -5.91 5.59
N LEU A 205 26.31 -7.00 6.30
CA LEU A 205 27.15 -7.49 7.40
C LEU A 205 28.56 -7.87 6.91
N GLY A 206 28.66 -8.51 5.73
CA GLY A 206 29.95 -8.80 5.11
C GLY A 206 30.76 -7.54 4.82
N LYS A 207 30.13 -6.52 4.21
CA LYS A 207 30.79 -5.24 3.94
C LYS A 207 31.17 -4.47 5.20
N ALA A 208 30.34 -4.49 6.23
CA ALA A 208 30.67 -3.91 7.52
C ALA A 208 31.92 -4.58 8.13
N SER A 209 32.03 -5.90 8.01
CA SER A 209 33.22 -6.64 8.47
C SER A 209 34.48 -6.29 7.65
N GLU A 210 34.37 -6.14 6.33
CA GLU A 210 35.49 -5.68 5.48
C GLU A 210 35.97 -4.28 5.90
N VAL A 211 35.03 -3.35 6.14
CA VAL A 211 35.33 -1.98 6.59
C VAL A 211 35.98 -1.98 7.96
N ALA A 212 35.49 -2.80 8.90
CA ALA A 212 36.09 -2.92 10.22
C ALA A 212 37.54 -3.41 10.13
N ALA A 213 37.82 -4.42 9.30
CA ALA A 213 39.18 -4.91 9.08
C ALA A 213 40.09 -3.84 8.46
N ALA A 214 39.61 -3.09 7.46
CA ALA A 214 40.36 -2.00 6.85
C ALA A 214 40.65 -0.86 7.83
N ALA A 215 39.70 -0.54 8.72
CA ALA A 215 39.88 0.45 9.78
C ALA A 215 40.94 0.00 10.79
N GLU A 216 40.95 -1.29 11.16
CA GLU A 216 41.96 -1.85 12.07
C GLU A 216 43.36 -1.81 11.46
N GLN A 217 43.50 -2.18 10.18
CA GLN A 217 44.77 -2.03 9.45
C GLN A 217 45.24 -0.57 9.39
N SER A 218 44.33 0.36 9.13
CA SER A 218 44.65 1.79 9.12
C SER A 218 45.12 2.28 10.49
N ALA A 219 44.51 1.81 11.57
CA ALA A 219 44.91 2.15 12.94
C ALA A 219 46.30 1.58 13.29
N VAL A 220 46.69 0.42 12.74
CA VAL A 220 48.06 -0.12 12.87
C VAL A 220 49.05 0.76 12.12
N ALA A 221 48.78 1.07 10.85
CA ALA A 221 49.66 1.94 10.04
C ALA A 221 49.84 3.34 10.67
N MET A 222 48.78 3.90 11.25
CA MET A 222 48.86 5.16 11.99
C MET A 222 49.74 5.07 13.24
N ARG A 223 49.72 3.95 13.97
CA ARG A 223 50.61 3.72 15.12
C ARG A 223 52.07 3.63 14.69
N GLU A 224 52.37 2.94 13.60
CA GLU A 224 53.72 2.86 13.03
C GLU A 224 54.22 4.23 12.54
N ALA A 225 53.37 5.00 11.87
CA ALA A 225 53.69 6.36 11.44
C ALA A 225 53.99 7.28 12.64
N ALA A 226 53.19 7.19 13.71
CA ALA A 226 53.43 7.96 14.94
C ALA A 226 54.75 7.57 15.62
N GLN A 227 55.09 6.27 15.66
CA GLN A 227 56.38 5.81 16.18
C GLN A 227 57.56 6.33 15.33
N THR A 228 57.42 6.29 14.01
CA THR A 228 58.43 6.82 13.08
C THR A 228 58.62 8.32 13.29
N ALA A 229 57.53 9.08 13.39
CA ALA A 229 57.58 10.51 13.67
C ALA A 229 58.27 10.81 15.01
N ALA A 230 57.97 10.05 16.06
CA ALA A 230 58.65 10.18 17.35
C ALA A 230 60.15 9.88 17.26
N GLY A 231 60.55 8.88 16.47
CA GLY A 231 61.94 8.59 16.17
C GLY A 231 62.65 9.73 15.43
N LEU A 232 62.00 10.32 14.42
CA LEU A 232 62.53 11.47 13.70
C LEU A 232 62.70 12.70 14.59
N ILE A 233 61.76 12.97 15.51
CA ILE A 233 61.89 14.07 16.48
C ILE A 233 63.14 13.88 17.34
N ARG A 234 63.42 12.66 17.82
CA ARG A 234 64.65 12.38 18.59
C ARG A 234 65.91 12.60 17.75
N ALA A 235 65.93 12.09 16.52
CA ALA A 235 67.07 12.29 15.61
C ALA A 235 67.33 13.77 15.31
N ILE A 236 66.28 14.60 15.22
CA ILE A 236 66.40 16.05 15.05
C ILE A 236 67.01 16.69 16.30
N GLU A 237 66.60 16.26 17.50
CA GLU A 237 67.15 16.77 18.76
C GLU A 237 68.64 16.40 18.92
N ASP A 238 69.02 15.16 18.58
CA ASP A 238 70.41 14.72 18.57
C ASP A 238 71.25 15.54 17.57
N ALA A 239 70.75 15.73 16.34
CA ALA A 239 71.41 16.56 15.33
C ALA A 239 71.57 18.02 15.76
N ARG A 240 70.57 18.56 16.49
CA ARG A 240 70.66 19.91 17.05
C ARG A 240 71.79 20.00 18.07
N GLN A 241 71.91 19.04 18.98
CA GLN A 241 73.01 19.00 19.97
C GLN A 241 74.38 18.89 19.29
N GLU A 242 74.50 18.07 18.24
CA GLU A 242 75.74 17.97 17.45
C GLU A 242 76.11 19.31 16.79
N VAL A 243 75.13 20.02 16.23
CA VAL A 243 75.34 21.35 15.63
C VAL A 243 75.75 22.38 16.67
N GLU A 244 75.12 22.40 17.86
CA GLU A 244 75.49 23.29 18.97
C GLU A 244 76.95 23.02 19.42
N ALA A 245 77.33 21.74 19.58
CA ALA A 245 78.70 21.36 19.93
C ALA A 245 79.72 21.77 18.84
N ALA A 246 79.37 21.59 17.56
CA ALA A 246 80.21 22.02 16.45
C ALA A 246 80.39 23.56 16.43
N ALA A 247 79.35 24.32 16.74
CA ALA A 247 79.42 25.77 16.85
C ALA A 247 80.32 26.23 18.01
N GLU A 248 80.28 25.54 19.16
CA GLU A 248 81.21 25.80 20.28
C GLU A 248 82.66 25.51 19.90
N ILE A 249 82.93 24.40 19.20
CA ILE A 249 84.26 24.08 18.69
C ILE A 249 84.74 25.16 17.73
N ALA A 250 83.91 25.58 16.77
CA ALA A 250 84.25 26.63 15.82
C ALA A 250 84.54 27.96 16.51
N THR A 251 83.77 28.31 17.55
CA THR A 251 83.98 29.52 18.36
C THR A 251 85.32 29.47 19.10
N ARG A 252 85.65 28.34 19.73
CA ARG A 252 86.96 28.14 20.38
C ARG A 252 88.11 28.21 19.38
N ALA A 253 87.97 27.56 18.23
CA ALA A 253 88.99 27.59 17.16
C ALA A 253 89.21 29.02 16.64
N SER A 254 88.15 29.80 16.46
CA SER A 254 88.23 31.22 16.10
C SER A 254 88.98 32.04 17.16
N GLY A 255 88.67 31.82 18.45
CA GLY A 255 89.39 32.46 19.56
C GLY A 255 90.88 32.09 19.60
N GLN A 256 91.22 30.82 19.38
CA GLN A 256 92.61 30.37 19.29
C GLN A 256 93.34 30.98 18.08
N ALA A 257 92.68 31.08 16.93
CA ALA A 257 93.23 31.75 15.76
C ALA A 257 93.50 33.24 16.05
N GLY A 258 92.58 33.93 16.73
CA GLY A 258 92.78 35.30 17.19
C GLY A 258 93.99 35.46 18.12
N ALA A 259 94.16 34.55 19.08
CA ALA A 259 95.33 34.54 19.96
C ALA A 259 96.65 34.28 19.20
N ALA A 260 96.63 33.40 18.20
CA ALA A 260 97.78 33.13 17.35
C ALA A 260 98.16 34.35 16.49
N VAL A 261 97.17 35.10 15.98
CA VAL A 261 97.40 36.38 15.29
C VAL A 261 98.06 37.39 16.23
N SER A 262 97.52 37.59 17.44
CA SER A 262 98.10 38.52 18.41
C SER A 262 99.53 38.13 18.82
N THR A 263 99.81 36.83 18.95
CA THR A 263 101.17 36.33 19.22
C THR A 263 102.11 36.62 18.05
N SER A 264 101.64 36.48 16.81
CA SER A 264 102.41 36.80 15.61
C SER A 264 102.70 38.31 15.50
N GLU A 265 101.75 39.16 15.87
CA GLU A 265 101.94 40.62 15.96
C GLU A 265 102.98 40.99 17.02
N ALA A 266 102.86 40.43 18.23
CA ALA A 266 103.84 40.64 19.30
C ALA A 266 105.25 40.16 18.89
N LEU A 267 105.35 39.01 18.22
CA LEU A 267 106.62 38.51 17.69
C LEU A 267 107.20 39.45 16.62
N SER A 268 106.36 39.99 15.73
CA SER A 268 106.75 41.00 14.74
C SER A 268 107.28 42.27 15.42
N ASP A 269 106.63 42.76 16.47
CA ASP A 269 107.08 43.94 17.21
C ASP A 269 108.37 43.68 18.00
N HIS A 270 108.54 42.48 18.57
CA HIS A 270 109.82 42.05 19.13
C HIS A 270 110.93 42.00 18.06
N ALA A 271 110.64 41.50 16.86
CA ALA A 271 111.59 41.49 15.75
C ALA A 271 112.01 42.91 15.34
N LYS A 272 111.07 43.87 15.25
CA LYS A 272 111.39 45.30 15.01
C LYS A 272 112.27 45.90 16.12
N SER A 273 112.00 45.54 17.37
CA SER A 273 112.82 45.98 18.51
C SER A 273 114.25 45.43 18.43
N ILE A 274 114.40 44.15 18.06
CA ILE A 274 115.72 43.54 17.79
C ILE A 274 116.41 44.26 16.63
N GLU A 275 115.69 44.58 15.55
CA GLU A 275 116.25 45.34 14.42
C GLU A 275 116.74 46.73 14.84
N SER A 276 116.01 47.41 15.72
CA SER A 276 116.43 48.67 16.35
C SER A 276 117.69 48.51 17.19
N ILE A 277 117.76 47.47 18.04
CA ILE A 277 118.98 47.14 18.82
C ILE A 277 120.16 46.83 17.90
N LEU A 278 119.96 46.07 16.82
CA LEU A 278 121.01 45.80 15.83
C LEU A 278 121.43 47.07 15.09
N GLY A 279 120.51 47.99 14.86
CA GLY A 279 120.80 49.36 14.39
C GLY A 279 121.75 50.07 15.37
N LEU A 280 121.38 50.15 16.65
CA LEU A 280 122.22 50.74 17.70
C LEU A 280 123.59 50.05 17.81
N ILE A 281 123.65 48.71 17.72
CA ILE A 281 124.91 47.97 17.74
C ILE A 281 125.77 48.34 16.53
N ARG A 282 125.17 48.51 15.33
CA ARG A 282 125.89 48.98 14.14
C ARG A 282 126.40 50.41 14.34
N ASP A 283 125.62 51.28 14.96
CA ASP A 283 126.03 52.65 15.27
C ASP A 283 127.18 52.67 16.30
N ILE A 284 127.10 51.87 17.37
CA ILE A 284 128.17 51.71 18.37
C ILE A 284 129.41 51.10 17.72
N ALA A 285 129.27 50.06 16.90
CA ALA A 285 130.38 49.45 16.17
C ALA A 285 131.01 50.44 15.19
N GLY A 286 130.21 51.29 14.55
CA GLY A 286 130.68 52.42 13.74
C GLY A 286 131.45 53.44 14.56
N GLN A 287 130.94 53.84 15.73
CA GLN A 287 131.65 54.69 16.69
C GLN A 287 132.93 54.04 17.20
N THR A 288 132.92 52.73 17.46
CA THR A 288 134.08 51.96 17.93
C THR A 288 135.12 51.84 16.83
N ASN A 289 134.70 51.63 15.58
CA ASN A 289 135.58 51.64 14.42
C ASN A 289 136.19 53.04 14.21
N LEU A 290 135.42 54.11 14.40
CA LEU A 290 135.94 55.48 14.39
C LEU A 290 136.93 55.75 15.53
N LEU A 291 136.65 55.26 16.74
CA LEU A 291 137.56 55.31 17.88
C LEU A 291 138.85 54.53 17.62
N ALA A 292 138.73 53.31 17.08
CA ALA A 292 139.86 52.46 16.72
C ALA A 292 140.68 53.06 15.57
N LEU A 293 140.02 53.68 14.58
CA LEU A 293 140.68 54.40 13.50
C LEU A 293 141.39 55.65 14.04
N ASN A 294 140.76 56.42 14.93
CA ASN A 294 141.41 57.55 15.61
C ASN A 294 142.61 57.07 16.44
N ALA A 295 142.50 55.93 17.13
CA ALA A 295 143.61 55.33 17.86
C ALA A 295 144.74 54.85 16.90
N THR A 296 144.38 54.34 15.71
CA THR A 296 145.35 53.92 14.68
C THR A 296 146.02 55.13 14.03
N ILE A 297 145.29 56.22 13.80
CA ILE A 297 145.84 57.50 13.34
C ILE A 297 146.78 58.06 14.41
N GLU A 298 146.42 58.03 15.69
CA GLU A 298 147.28 58.51 16.77
C GLU A 298 148.52 57.61 16.96
N ALA A 299 148.40 56.30 16.74
CA ALA A 299 149.53 55.38 16.67
C ALA A 299 150.44 55.64 15.45
N ALA A 300 149.88 55.96 14.30
CA ALA A 300 150.63 56.38 13.11
C ALA A 300 151.28 57.77 13.31
N ARG A 301 150.66 58.65 14.12
CA ARG A 301 151.22 59.94 14.54
C ARG A 301 152.39 59.77 15.51
N ALA A 302 152.33 58.77 16.39
CA ALA A 302 153.43 58.38 17.25
C ALA A 302 154.59 57.70 16.47
N GLY A 303 154.33 57.15 15.28
CA GLY A 303 155.34 56.50 14.42
C GLY A 303 156.13 57.43 13.50
N GLY A 304 155.89 58.74 13.51
CA GLY A 304 156.58 59.74 12.66
C GLY A 304 157.91 60.29 13.21
N LEU A 305 158.42 59.72 14.31
CA LEU A 305 159.60 60.18 15.04
C LEU A 305 160.71 59.12 15.12
N ASP A 306 160.94 58.37 14.03
CA ASP A 306 162.17 57.59 13.92
C ASP A 306 162.74 57.51 12.49
N ARG A 307 163.20 58.66 12.01
CA ARG A 307 164.30 58.70 11.04
C ARG A 307 165.37 59.70 11.47
N GLY A 308 166.42 59.15 12.07
CA GLY A 308 167.68 59.79 12.47
C GLY A 308 167.91 59.53 13.96
N VAL A 309 168.95 58.84 14.43
CA VAL A 309 170.35 58.91 14.01
C VAL A 309 171.14 57.75 14.66
N GLU A 310 172.13 57.17 13.96
CA GLU A 310 173.39 56.72 14.62
C GLU A 310 174.38 57.90 14.57
N ARG A 311 174.82 58.36 15.76
CA ARG A 311 175.56 59.59 16.16
C ARG A 311 174.77 60.78 16.71
#